data_AF-A0A9X3CWD5-F1
#
_entry.id   AF-A0A9X3CWD5-F1
#
_cell.length_a   1.000
_cell.length_b   1.000
_cell.length_c   1.000
_cell.angle_alpha   90.00
_cell.angle_beta   90.00
_cell.angle_gamma   90.00
#
_symmetry.space_group_name_H-M   'P 1'
#
loop_
_entity.id
_entity.type
_entity.pdbx_description
1 polymer ?
#
loop_
_entity_poly.entity_id
_entity_poly.type
_entity_poly.pdbx_seq_one_letter_code
_entity_poly.pdbx_strand_id
1 'polypeptide(L)'
;MRVHVFIKMILSCFLLSMSSGVLAQTYINEEEVDQKVLEANLNGLIGGISIIQPNFNTVQGNAVALKQIGEYNQAEIRTQTTSSEITLTQNGRYNYTKLDYIANTAIAKLLQEGDNNQIRDYVNDAGTNISLELEQRGDDKVFERNGANDLTQSLKFIQTDATPSLIIRSYN
;
A
#
# COMPACT_ATOMS: atom_id res chain seq x y z
N MET A 1 -8.70 22.01 -64.09
CA MET A 1 -8.53 20.69 -63.44
C MET A 1 -7.80 20.72 -62.07
N ARG A 2 -6.71 21.48 -61.86
CA ARG A 2 -5.90 21.37 -60.62
C ARG A 2 -6.57 21.85 -59.31
N VAL A 3 -7.36 22.94 -59.32
CA VAL A 3 -7.97 23.50 -58.10
C VAL A 3 -8.92 22.52 -57.38
N HIS A 4 -9.75 21.78 -58.12
CA HIS A 4 -10.68 20.81 -57.54
C HIS A 4 -9.99 19.61 -56.89
N VAL A 5 -8.78 19.24 -57.35
CA VAL A 5 -7.96 18.21 -56.70
C VAL A 5 -7.44 18.75 -55.36
N PHE A 6 -6.98 19.99 -55.32
CA PHE A 6 -6.49 20.64 -54.10
C PHE A 6 -7.58 20.77 -53.02
N ILE A 7 -8.80 21.17 -53.40
CA ILE A 7 -9.94 21.25 -52.47
C ILE A 7 -10.33 19.87 -51.93
N LYS A 8 -10.38 18.83 -52.78
CA LYS A 8 -10.63 17.45 -52.34
C LYS A 8 -9.53 16.93 -51.41
N MET A 9 -8.27 17.27 -51.65
CA MET A 9 -7.14 16.90 -50.81
C MET A 9 -7.25 17.53 -49.41
N ILE A 10 -7.53 18.84 -49.33
CA ILE A 10 -7.73 19.55 -48.06
C ILE A 10 -8.93 18.97 -47.28
N LEU A 11 -10.05 18.71 -47.95
CA LEU A 11 -11.22 18.12 -47.31
C LEU A 11 -10.95 16.68 -46.80
N SER A 12 -10.14 15.91 -47.53
CA SER A 12 -9.70 14.58 -47.10
C SER A 12 -8.78 14.62 -45.88
N CYS A 13 -7.90 15.62 -45.77
CA CYS A 13 -7.07 15.80 -44.58
C CYS A 13 -7.89 16.18 -43.34
N PHE A 14 -8.92 17.02 -43.51
CA PHE A 14 -9.80 17.46 -42.41
C PHE A 14 -10.72 16.33 -41.88
N LEU A 15 -11.07 15.36 -42.74
CA LEU A 15 -11.80 14.15 -42.34
C LEU A 15 -10.93 13.12 -41.59
N LEU A 16 -9.61 13.14 -41.79
CA LEU A 16 -8.68 12.19 -41.14
C LEU A 16 -8.21 12.64 -39.74
N SER A 17 -8.43 13.90 -39.35
CA SER A 17 -8.03 14.42 -38.02
C SER A 17 -9.06 14.17 -36.90
N MET A 18 -10.11 13.39 -37.15
CA MET A 18 -11.21 13.15 -36.20
C MET A 18 -11.19 11.76 -35.53
N SER A 19 -10.21 10.91 -35.83
CA SER A 19 -10.08 9.57 -35.24
C SER A 19 -9.14 9.55 -34.02
N SER A 20 -9.48 10.30 -32.97
CA SER A 20 -8.91 10.07 -31.64
C SER A 20 -9.45 8.76 -31.05
N GLY A 21 -8.60 8.00 -30.36
CA GLY A 21 -8.86 6.60 -30.03
C GLY A 21 -10.02 6.38 -29.05
N VAL A 22 -10.94 5.48 -29.40
CA VAL A 22 -11.95 4.94 -28.47
C VAL A 22 -11.26 3.92 -27.56
N LEU A 23 -11.10 4.26 -26.29
CA LEU A 23 -10.71 3.31 -25.24
C LEU A 23 -11.96 2.87 -24.48
N ALA A 24 -12.39 1.62 -24.69
CA ALA A 24 -13.43 0.99 -23.90
C ALA A 24 -12.83 0.43 -22.60
N GLN A 25 -13.57 0.52 -21.50
CA GLN A 25 -13.30 -0.18 -20.25
C GLN A 25 -14.61 -0.75 -19.68
N THR A 26 -14.52 -1.82 -18.90
CA THR A 26 -15.66 -2.55 -18.31
C THR A 26 -15.17 -3.23 -17.04
N TYR A 27 -15.97 -3.24 -15.97
CA TYR A 27 -15.55 -3.67 -14.62
C TYR A 27 -16.60 -4.50 -13.89
N ILE A 28 -16.12 -5.50 -13.14
CA ILE A 28 -16.81 -6.27 -12.07
C ILE A 28 -15.78 -6.34 -10.89
N ASN A 29 -15.97 -7.19 -9.87
CA ASN A 29 -15.32 -7.12 -8.56
C ASN A 29 -15.00 -8.52 -8.00
N GLU A 30 -13.88 -8.69 -7.28
CA GLU A 30 -13.44 -9.89 -6.52
C GLU A 30 -12.40 -9.49 -5.40
N GLU A 31 -12.00 -10.39 -4.49
CA GLU A 31 -11.52 -10.16 -3.08
C GLU A 31 -10.31 -11.10 -2.65
N GLU A 32 -9.54 -11.12 -1.50
CA GLU A 32 -9.39 -10.45 -0.15
C GLU A 32 -8.07 -10.92 0.64
N VAL A 33 -7.91 -10.65 1.98
CA VAL A 33 -7.14 -11.31 3.13
C VAL A 33 -5.79 -10.62 3.66
N ASP A 34 -5.25 -10.71 4.96
CA ASP A 34 -3.95 -10.09 5.59
C ASP A 34 -3.31 -10.49 7.05
N GLN A 35 -2.02 -10.16 7.55
CA GLN A 35 -1.47 -10.19 9.03
C GLN A 35 -0.13 -9.55 9.77
N LYS A 36 0.38 -9.96 11.02
CA LYS A 36 1.33 -9.23 12.07
C LYS A 36 2.06 -9.95 13.30
N VAL A 37 3.18 -9.41 13.96
CA VAL A 37 3.62 -9.33 15.46
C VAL A 37 4.79 -8.21 15.84
N LEU A 38 5.63 -7.80 16.92
CA LEU A 38 6.37 -8.14 18.26
C LEU A 38 6.69 -7.03 19.34
N GLU A 39 6.62 -7.30 20.65
CA GLU A 39 7.28 -6.63 21.84
C GLU A 39 8.53 -5.66 21.73
N ALA A 40 8.31 -4.33 21.64
CA ALA A 40 9.20 -3.28 22.17
C ALA A 40 8.46 -1.92 22.42
N ASN A 41 8.83 -1.13 23.45
CA ASN A 41 8.21 0.17 23.77
C ASN A 41 8.87 1.34 23.02
N LEU A 42 8.54 1.46 21.74
CA LEU A 42 9.16 2.42 20.81
C LEU A 42 8.84 3.89 21.14
N ASN A 43 7.78 4.16 21.92
CA ASN A 43 7.23 5.51 22.19
C ASN A 43 8.24 6.54 22.71
N GLY A 44 9.28 6.10 23.45
CA GLY A 44 10.34 6.98 23.96
C GLY A 44 11.71 6.81 23.28
N LEU A 45 11.88 5.76 22.47
CA LEU A 45 13.18 5.38 21.89
C LEU A 45 13.32 5.80 20.43
N ILE A 46 12.20 5.86 19.68
CA ILE A 46 12.15 6.33 18.30
C ILE A 46 10.97 7.31 18.18
N GLY A 47 11.29 8.61 18.13
CA GLY A 47 10.29 9.67 18.13
C GLY A 47 9.34 9.57 16.94
N GLY A 48 8.04 9.37 17.23
CA GLY A 48 6.97 9.23 16.22
C GLY A 48 6.18 7.93 16.31
N ILE A 49 6.59 6.96 17.14
CA ILE A 49 5.99 5.62 17.20
C ILE A 49 5.12 5.41 18.44
N SER A 50 4.02 4.66 18.30
CA SER A 50 3.10 4.30 19.38
C SER A 50 2.70 2.82 19.30
N ILE A 51 2.68 2.16 20.46
CA ILE A 51 1.94 0.90 20.64
C ILE A 51 0.44 1.21 20.83
N ILE A 52 -0.45 0.41 20.24
CA ILE A 52 -1.92 0.56 20.41
C ILE A 52 -2.60 -0.74 20.86
N GLN A 53 -3.87 -0.67 21.28
CA GLN A 53 -4.72 -1.85 21.47
C GLN A 53 -5.88 -1.80 20.46
N PRO A 54 -5.80 -2.58 19.36
CA PRO A 54 -6.84 -2.63 18.32
C PRO A 54 -8.02 -3.50 18.80
N ASN A 55 -9.22 -3.18 18.34
CA ASN A 55 -10.35 -4.10 18.50
C ASN A 55 -10.40 -5.08 17.32
N PHE A 56 -9.96 -6.31 17.54
CA PHE A 56 -10.01 -7.37 16.53
C PHE A 56 -11.44 -7.85 16.23
N ASN A 57 -12.36 -7.73 17.19
CA ASN A 57 -13.73 -8.28 17.08
C ASN A 57 -14.63 -7.53 16.09
N THR A 58 -14.21 -6.36 15.59
CA THR A 58 -14.92 -5.61 14.55
C THR A 58 -14.59 -6.08 13.14
N VAL A 59 -13.61 -6.98 12.97
CA VAL A 59 -13.16 -7.48 11.66
C VAL A 59 -13.84 -8.82 11.36
N GLN A 60 -14.69 -8.84 10.32
CA GLN A 60 -15.37 -10.02 9.79
C GLN A 60 -15.27 -9.97 8.26
N GLY A 61 -14.99 -11.10 7.61
CA GLY A 61 -14.43 -11.04 6.26
C GLY A 61 -12.99 -10.55 6.31
N ASN A 62 -12.46 -10.07 5.19
CA ASN A 62 -11.03 -10.09 4.93
C ASN A 62 -10.49 -8.89 4.12
N ALA A 63 -11.05 -7.69 4.24
CA ALA A 63 -10.77 -6.56 3.35
C ALA A 63 -9.28 -6.17 3.15
N VAL A 64 -8.93 -5.67 1.95
CA VAL A 64 -7.67 -4.98 1.61
C VAL A 64 -8.00 -3.88 0.59
N ALA A 65 -7.48 -2.66 0.76
CA ALA A 65 -7.75 -1.54 -0.16
C ALA A 65 -6.49 -0.72 -0.48
N LEU A 66 -6.33 -0.25 -1.73
CA LEU A 66 -5.11 0.39 -2.24
C LEU A 66 -5.41 1.66 -3.05
N LYS A 67 -4.59 2.72 -2.95
CA LYS A 67 -4.67 3.89 -3.83
C LYS A 67 -3.32 4.59 -4.05
N GLN A 68 -2.83 4.67 -5.29
CA GLN A 68 -1.48 5.15 -5.60
C GLN A 68 -1.54 6.28 -6.65
N ILE A 69 -0.77 7.36 -6.50
CA ILE A 69 -0.75 8.49 -7.46
C ILE A 69 0.70 8.93 -7.71
N GLY A 70 1.13 9.06 -8.96
CA GLY A 70 2.54 9.26 -9.33
C GLY A 70 3.21 7.94 -9.75
N GLU A 71 4.29 8.06 -10.54
CA GLU A 71 4.73 6.99 -11.45
C GLU A 71 5.53 5.87 -10.79
N TYR A 72 5.14 4.61 -11.04
CA TYR A 72 5.82 3.35 -10.64
C TYR A 72 5.70 2.93 -9.16
N ASN A 73 4.72 3.46 -8.45
CA ASN A 73 4.32 2.92 -7.15
C ASN A 73 3.88 1.44 -7.28
N GLN A 74 4.33 0.55 -6.38
CA GLN A 74 4.10 -0.90 -6.50
C GLN A 74 3.90 -1.60 -5.14
N ALA A 75 2.66 -1.89 -4.76
CA ALA A 75 2.36 -2.76 -3.63
C ALA A 75 2.33 -4.26 -4.03
N GLU A 76 2.64 -5.17 -3.10
CA GLU A 76 2.50 -6.62 -3.26
C GLU A 76 2.11 -7.26 -1.92
N ILE A 77 0.96 -7.92 -1.80
CA ILE A 77 0.37 -8.30 -0.50
C ILE A 77 -0.16 -9.77 -0.56
N ARG A 78 0.25 -10.71 0.33
CA ARG A 78 -0.29 -12.10 0.38
C ARG A 78 -0.45 -12.71 1.76
N THR A 79 -1.44 -13.57 1.92
CA THR A 79 -2.22 -13.49 3.16
C THR A 79 -2.95 -14.82 3.44
N GLN A 80 -3.11 -15.19 4.73
CA GLN A 80 -3.66 -16.49 5.11
C GLN A 80 -4.24 -16.47 6.54
N THR A 81 -5.51 -16.08 6.69
CA THR A 81 -6.13 -15.73 7.99
C THR A 81 -7.64 -16.02 8.10
N THR A 82 -8.15 -15.93 9.32
CA THR A 82 -9.58 -16.05 9.69
C THR A 82 -10.38 -14.77 9.40
N SER A 83 -9.80 -13.59 9.63
CA SER A 83 -10.40 -12.30 9.27
C SER A 83 -9.34 -11.21 9.00
N SER A 84 -9.66 -10.13 8.27
CA SER A 84 -8.70 -9.07 7.87
C SER A 84 -9.34 -7.71 7.52
N GLU A 85 -8.62 -6.59 7.70
CA GLU A 85 -8.90 -5.29 7.04
C GLU A 85 -7.63 -4.41 6.83
N ILE A 86 -7.06 -4.38 5.62
CA ILE A 86 -5.97 -3.45 5.23
C ILE A 86 -6.44 -2.25 4.39
N THR A 87 -5.73 -1.12 4.46
CA THR A 87 -5.90 0.04 3.56
C THR A 87 -4.59 0.81 3.33
N LEU A 88 -3.89 0.60 2.21
CA LEU A 88 -2.69 1.35 1.79
C LEU A 88 -3.02 2.49 0.83
N THR A 89 -2.29 3.62 0.89
CA THR A 89 -2.36 4.72 -0.07
C THR A 89 -0.98 5.33 -0.30
N GLN A 90 -0.70 5.92 -1.47
CA GLN A 90 0.62 6.43 -1.89
C GLN A 90 0.45 7.64 -2.84
N ASN A 91 1.33 8.65 -2.80
CA ASN A 91 1.21 9.88 -3.62
C ASN A 91 2.58 10.54 -3.94
N GLY A 92 3.26 9.99 -4.94
CA GLY A 92 4.51 10.43 -5.59
C GLY A 92 5.04 9.30 -6.49
N ARG A 93 6.31 9.32 -6.94
CA ARG A 93 6.88 8.37 -7.92
C ARG A 93 7.73 7.24 -7.29
N TYR A 94 7.56 5.98 -7.70
CA TYR A 94 8.28 4.73 -7.34
C TYR A 94 8.13 4.18 -5.89
N ASN A 95 7.04 4.51 -5.20
CA ASN A 95 6.75 3.98 -3.85
C ASN A 95 6.39 2.47 -3.86
N TYR A 96 7.28 1.58 -3.43
CA TYR A 96 7.05 0.12 -3.43
C TYR A 96 6.73 -0.43 -2.03
N THR A 97 5.68 -1.23 -1.88
CA THR A 97 5.33 -1.90 -0.61
C THR A 97 5.29 -3.41 -0.82
N LYS A 98 5.75 -4.24 0.12
CA LYS A 98 5.46 -5.69 0.10
C LYS A 98 5.23 -6.33 1.45
N LEU A 99 4.03 -6.87 1.63
CA LEU A 99 3.56 -7.46 2.88
C LEU A 99 3.17 -8.93 2.64
N ASP A 100 3.45 -9.89 3.53
CA ASP A 100 3.15 -11.31 3.27
C ASP A 100 2.99 -12.11 4.60
N TYR A 101 1.91 -12.85 4.80
CA TYR A 101 1.34 -13.09 6.13
C TYR A 101 0.58 -14.43 6.31
N ILE A 102 0.71 -15.08 7.48
CA ILE A 102 -0.09 -16.24 7.93
C ILE A 102 -0.44 -16.10 9.42
N ALA A 103 -1.73 -16.12 9.82
CA ALA A 103 -2.19 -15.99 11.21
C ALA A 103 -3.75 -16.09 11.45
N ASN A 104 -4.36 -15.39 12.43
CA ASN A 104 -5.80 -15.37 12.77
C ASN A 104 -6.62 -14.11 12.33
N THR A 105 -6.51 -12.92 12.94
CA THR A 105 -7.29 -11.70 12.57
C THR A 105 -6.45 -10.47 12.18
N ALA A 106 -6.76 -9.74 11.11
CA ALA A 106 -5.99 -8.61 10.60
C ALA A 106 -6.60 -7.20 10.62
N ILE A 107 -5.74 -6.16 10.72
CA ILE A 107 -6.01 -4.72 10.54
C ILE A 107 -4.72 -3.96 10.13
N ALA A 108 -4.62 -3.22 9.04
CA ALA A 108 -3.48 -2.29 8.87
C ALA A 108 -3.70 -1.18 7.84
N LYS A 109 -3.42 0.09 8.19
CA LYS A 109 -3.73 1.24 7.32
C LYS A 109 -2.51 2.14 7.13
N LEU A 110 -2.10 2.33 5.88
CA LEU A 110 -0.78 2.82 5.48
C LEU A 110 -0.92 4.00 4.48
N LEU A 111 -0.07 5.03 4.55
CA LEU A 111 -0.11 6.19 3.63
C LEU A 111 1.30 6.73 3.32
N GLN A 112 1.74 6.74 2.06
CA GLN A 112 3.07 7.23 1.62
C GLN A 112 2.98 8.41 0.64
N GLU A 113 2.95 9.67 1.08
CA GLU A 113 2.98 10.82 0.17
C GLU A 113 4.42 11.36 0.02
N GLY A 114 4.98 11.23 -1.19
CA GLY A 114 6.42 11.38 -1.51
C GLY A 114 6.87 10.41 -2.62
N ASP A 115 8.11 10.52 -3.06
CA ASP A 115 8.73 9.67 -4.10
C ASP A 115 9.60 8.55 -3.44
N ASN A 116 9.83 7.45 -4.15
CA ASN A 116 10.65 6.26 -3.88
C ASN A 116 10.42 5.45 -2.57
N ASN A 117 9.44 5.78 -1.72
CA ASN A 117 9.28 5.17 -0.39
C ASN A 117 9.08 3.64 -0.41
N GLN A 118 9.80 2.88 0.44
CA GLN A 118 9.73 1.41 0.48
C GLN A 118 9.30 0.81 1.84
N ILE A 119 8.28 -0.05 1.84
CA ILE A 119 7.81 -0.78 3.05
C ILE A 119 7.87 -2.29 2.78
N ARG A 120 8.28 -3.11 3.76
CA ARG A 120 7.98 -4.55 3.80
C ARG A 120 7.60 -5.07 5.19
N ASP A 121 6.72 -6.07 5.24
CA ASP A 121 6.21 -6.62 6.50
C ASP A 121 5.81 -8.10 6.34
N TYR A 122 6.55 -9.02 6.97
CA TYR A 122 6.40 -10.47 6.77
C TYR A 122 6.12 -11.21 8.08
N VAL A 123 5.08 -12.08 8.11
CA VAL A 123 4.58 -12.75 9.34
C VAL A 123 4.22 -14.21 9.07
N ASN A 124 4.47 -15.08 10.05
CA ASN A 124 4.22 -16.51 9.94
C ASN A 124 3.89 -17.13 11.33
N ASP A 125 2.70 -16.86 11.86
CA ASP A 125 2.20 -17.40 13.13
C ASP A 125 0.66 -17.51 13.15
N ALA A 126 0.14 -18.71 12.91
CA ALA A 126 -1.29 -19.06 12.94
C ALA A 126 -2.08 -18.55 14.18
N GLY A 127 -1.43 -18.25 15.31
CA GLY A 127 -2.09 -17.97 16.59
C GLY A 127 -2.45 -16.51 16.91
N THR A 128 -2.02 -15.52 16.10
CA THR A 128 -2.03 -14.09 16.49
C THR A 128 -2.88 -13.17 15.57
N ASN A 129 -2.93 -11.85 15.78
CA ASN A 129 -3.79 -10.85 15.06
C ASN A 129 -3.03 -9.64 14.36
N ILE A 130 -3.56 -8.47 13.88
CA ILE A 130 -2.80 -7.18 13.56
C ILE A 130 -3.31 -5.90 14.26
N SER A 131 -2.41 -4.97 14.61
CA SER A 131 -2.49 -3.68 13.91
C SER A 131 -1.13 -3.13 13.46
N LEU A 132 -1.09 -2.54 12.27
CA LEU A 132 0.00 -1.71 11.76
C LEU A 132 -0.62 -0.49 11.07
N GLU A 133 -0.45 0.69 11.67
CA GLU A 133 -0.86 1.96 11.09
C GLU A 133 0.41 2.78 10.82
N LEU A 134 0.67 3.12 9.55
CA LEU A 134 1.94 3.74 9.14
C LEU A 134 1.73 4.84 8.11
N GLU A 135 1.97 6.08 8.51
CA GLU A 135 2.14 7.19 7.57
C GLU A 135 3.65 7.41 7.31
N GLN A 136 4.02 7.58 6.05
CA GLN A 136 5.38 7.88 5.59
C GLN A 136 5.35 9.14 4.71
N ARG A 137 6.28 10.05 4.96
CA ARG A 137 6.47 11.27 4.17
C ARG A 137 7.96 11.51 3.91
N GLY A 138 8.30 11.87 2.68
CA GLY A 138 9.68 12.13 2.24
C GLY A 138 10.18 11.16 1.17
N ASP A 139 11.50 11.04 1.07
CA ASP A 139 12.24 10.23 0.07
C ASP A 139 13.06 9.10 0.74
N ASP A 140 13.38 8.02 0.03
CA ASP A 140 14.21 6.87 0.48
C ASP A 140 13.83 6.27 1.87
N LYS A 141 12.57 6.39 2.31
CA LYS A 141 12.13 5.85 3.62
C LYS A 141 11.96 4.33 3.55
N VAL A 142 12.55 3.62 4.54
CA VAL A 142 12.39 2.17 4.69
C VAL A 142 11.70 1.82 6.01
N PHE A 143 10.72 0.92 5.94
CA PHE A 143 10.23 0.14 7.06
C PHE A 143 10.28 -1.36 6.74
N GLU A 144 10.81 -2.18 7.66
CA GLU A 144 10.85 -3.64 7.58
C GLU A 144 10.35 -4.26 8.90
N ARG A 145 9.50 -5.29 8.83
CA ARG A 145 9.12 -6.12 10.00
C ARG A 145 9.10 -7.61 9.65
N ASN A 146 9.54 -8.47 10.58
CA ASN A 146 9.71 -9.92 10.37
C ASN A 146 9.30 -10.76 11.60
N GLY A 147 8.34 -11.69 11.49
CA GLY A 147 8.08 -12.77 12.48
C GLY A 147 7.00 -12.45 13.52
N ALA A 148 7.31 -12.66 14.84
CA ALA A 148 7.12 -11.70 15.98
C ALA A 148 6.30 -12.14 17.29
N ASN A 149 6.05 -11.26 18.34
CA ASN A 149 5.15 -11.42 19.56
C ASN A 149 4.37 -10.14 20.09
N ASP A 150 4.44 -9.63 21.35
CA ASP A 150 3.34 -8.87 22.05
C ASP A 150 3.23 -7.28 22.08
N LEU A 151 4.25 -6.39 22.21
CA LEU A 151 4.08 -4.90 22.13
C LEU A 151 4.03 -4.33 20.68
N THR A 152 5.08 -4.44 19.83
CA THR A 152 4.95 -4.07 18.39
C THR A 152 4.09 -5.06 17.61
N GLN A 153 3.40 -5.96 18.34
CA GLN A 153 2.18 -6.55 17.84
C GLN A 153 1.24 -5.48 17.30
N SER A 154 1.15 -4.35 17.96
CA SER A 154 0.24 -3.28 17.55
C SER A 154 1.04 -2.02 17.35
N LEU A 155 1.32 -1.67 16.09
CA LEU A 155 2.09 -0.49 15.71
C LEU A 155 1.19 0.62 15.17
N LYS A 156 1.49 1.86 15.56
CA LYS A 156 0.95 3.08 14.96
C LYS A 156 2.04 4.15 14.91
N PHE A 157 2.41 4.64 13.73
CA PHE A 157 3.46 5.67 13.62
C PHE A 157 3.44 6.53 12.36
N ILE A 158 4.17 7.65 12.45
CA ILE A 158 4.45 8.55 11.33
C ILE A 158 5.97 8.61 11.14
N GLN A 159 6.47 8.21 9.97
CA GLN A 159 7.83 8.47 9.51
C GLN A 159 7.87 9.75 8.65
N THR A 160 8.91 10.54 8.85
CA THR A 160 9.22 11.79 8.13
C THR A 160 10.73 11.87 7.86
N ASP A 161 11.23 12.92 7.21
CA ASP A 161 12.68 13.16 7.06
C ASP A 161 13.44 13.29 8.39
N ALA A 162 12.74 13.53 9.51
CA ALA A 162 13.32 13.56 10.85
C ALA A 162 13.40 12.17 11.53
N THR A 163 12.83 11.12 10.94
CA THR A 163 12.82 9.76 11.52
C THR A 163 13.71 8.81 10.72
N PRO A 164 14.47 7.92 11.37
CA PRO A 164 15.28 6.93 10.67
C PRO A 164 14.42 5.86 9.99
N SER A 165 15.01 5.18 9.01
CA SER A 165 14.50 3.89 8.54
C SER A 165 14.46 2.88 9.67
N LEU A 166 13.40 2.07 9.73
CA LEU A 166 13.07 1.22 10.87
C LEU A 166 13.07 -0.25 10.45
N ILE A 167 13.77 -1.10 11.21
CA ILE A 167 13.74 -2.54 11.01
C ILE A 167 13.42 -3.25 12.32
N ILE A 168 12.31 -3.98 12.33
CA ILE A 168 11.81 -4.78 13.45
C ILE A 168 12.09 -6.26 13.15
N ARG A 169 12.94 -6.88 13.97
CA ARG A 169 13.32 -8.30 13.86
C ARG A 169 12.97 -9.04 15.12
N SER A 170 12.22 -10.12 14.94
CA SER A 170 11.25 -10.45 15.95
C SER A 170 10.87 -11.92 15.91
N TYR A 171 11.38 -12.69 16.87
CA TYR A 171 11.29 -14.14 16.89
C TYR A 171 11.00 -14.59 18.32
N ASN A 172 10.27 -15.71 18.45
CA ASN A 172 10.05 -16.42 19.71
C ASN A 172 11.08 -17.55 19.87
#